data_AF-A0A1K1KPQ1-F1
#
_entry.id   AF-A0A1K1KPQ1-F1
#
_cell.length_a   1.000
_cell.length_b   1.000
_cell.length_c   1.000
_cell.angle_alpha   90.00
_cell.angle_beta   90.00
_cell.angle_gamma   90.00
#
_symmetry.space_group_name_H-M   'P 1'
#
loop_
_entity.id
_entity.type
_entity.pdbx_description
1 polymer ?
#
loop_
_entity_poly.entity_id
_entity_poly.type
_entity_poly.pdbx_seq_one_letter_code
_entity_poly.pdbx_strand_id
1 'polypeptide(L)'
;MHLHKIFYALKDPVAGDSLDNANQDEEASANLDCASDTDTGEADSNIIKAAKSMTGYFKYDQVHPSPDLGNDLKNPNKTGTTDCSGYVWLVLNKTGFKVPQRMQWFTGSMVSDAKGEHQYLKEVKPSDAKAGDIVIVNQGAGAGNNGHTAFITESWHGKQTKIIEQGGTDSKVNEGRFGTSFSSLLNGGDVVLARPVKK
;
A
#
# COMPACT_ATOMS: atom_id res chain seq x y z
N MET A 1 -34.81 -38.90 48.47
CA MET A 1 -33.36 -39.19 48.56
C MET A 1 -33.10 -40.56 47.95
N HIS A 2 -31.93 -40.73 47.32
CA HIS A 2 -31.39 -41.89 46.56
C HIS A 2 -31.72 -41.91 45.06
N LEU A 3 -30.85 -42.29 44.11
CA LEU A 3 -29.39 -42.25 43.93
C LEU A 3 -29.14 -42.81 42.48
N HIS A 4 -28.31 -42.14 41.66
CA HIS A 4 -27.36 -42.66 40.64
C HIS A 4 -27.73 -43.75 39.59
N LYS A 5 -27.36 -43.49 38.31
CA LYS A 5 -26.54 -44.29 37.36
C LYS A 5 -26.69 -43.74 35.92
N ILE A 6 -25.69 -43.10 35.30
CA ILE A 6 -24.60 -43.65 34.45
C ILE A 6 -25.06 -44.65 33.38
N PHE A 7 -24.89 -44.31 32.10
CA PHE A 7 -24.69 -45.26 30.99
C PHE A 7 -23.58 -44.80 30.03
N TYR A 8 -22.92 -45.80 29.47
CA TYR A 8 -21.59 -45.85 28.86
C TYR A 8 -21.51 -45.45 27.37
N ALA A 9 -20.27 -45.21 26.95
CA ALA A 9 -19.77 -44.98 25.60
C ALA A 9 -19.78 -46.20 24.65
N LEU A 10 -19.77 -45.94 23.33
CA LEU A 10 -19.34 -46.81 22.22
C LEU A 10 -18.66 -45.87 21.19
N LYS A 11 -17.33 -45.75 21.09
CA LYS A 11 -16.34 -46.54 20.32
C LYS A 11 -16.69 -46.79 18.84
N ASP A 12 -15.91 -46.14 17.97
CA ASP A 12 -15.81 -46.32 16.51
C ASP A 12 -15.38 -47.74 16.11
N PRO A 13 -15.56 -48.08 14.82
CA PRO A 13 -14.39 -48.61 14.09
C PRO A 13 -14.19 -48.06 12.67
N VAL A 14 -12.89 -47.97 12.35
CA VAL A 14 -12.20 -47.68 11.09
C VAL A 14 -12.57 -48.63 9.94
N ALA A 15 -12.59 -48.10 8.71
CA ALA A 15 -12.25 -48.78 7.46
C ALA A 15 -11.59 -47.74 6.55
N GLY A 16 -10.47 -47.92 5.86
CA GLY A 16 -9.54 -49.02 5.65
C GLY A 16 -8.53 -48.52 4.60
N ASP A 17 -7.27 -48.93 4.72
CA ASP A 17 -6.09 -48.42 4.00
C ASP A 17 -6.18 -48.43 2.46
N SER A 18 -5.51 -47.46 1.84
CA SER A 18 -4.73 -47.67 0.63
C SER A 18 -3.54 -46.70 0.65
N LEU A 19 -2.36 -47.27 0.93
CA LEU A 19 -1.06 -46.63 0.83
C LEU A 19 -0.72 -46.45 -0.66
N ASP A 20 -0.34 -45.24 -1.05
CA ASP A 20 0.64 -45.05 -2.12
C ASP A 20 1.71 -44.09 -1.65
N ASN A 21 2.94 -44.56 -1.77
CA ASN A 21 4.17 -43.96 -1.28
C ASN A 21 4.78 -43.11 -2.40
N ALA A 22 4.87 -41.80 -2.22
CA ALA A 22 5.70 -40.94 -3.05
C ALA A 22 6.49 -39.97 -2.15
N ASN A 23 7.78 -40.26 -2.04
CA ASN A 23 8.80 -39.35 -1.51
C ASN A 23 8.97 -38.14 -2.43
N GLN A 24 9.45 -37.02 -1.84
CA GLN A 24 10.12 -35.87 -2.48
C GLN A 24 9.18 -34.94 -3.29
N ASP A 25 9.10 -33.62 -3.11
CA ASP A 25 9.99 -32.62 -2.52
C ASP A 25 9.17 -31.45 -1.93
N GLU A 26 9.72 -30.80 -0.90
CA GLU A 26 9.30 -29.47 -0.45
C GLU A 26 9.65 -28.42 -1.51
N GLU A 27 8.68 -27.90 -2.25
CA GLU A 27 8.75 -26.58 -2.90
C GLU A 27 7.30 -26.10 -3.13
N ALA A 28 6.69 -25.51 -2.10
CA ALA A 28 5.39 -24.85 -2.21
C ALA A 28 5.55 -23.55 -3.01
N SER A 29 5.60 -23.68 -4.35
CA SER A 29 5.59 -22.57 -5.27
C SER A 29 4.26 -21.80 -5.14
N ALA A 30 4.42 -20.52 -4.80
CA ALA A 30 3.40 -19.53 -4.64
C ALA A 30 2.44 -19.48 -5.83
N ASN A 31 1.21 -19.93 -5.61
CA ASN A 31 0.08 -19.65 -6.48
C ASN A 31 -1.03 -19.05 -5.62
N LEU A 32 -1.01 -17.73 -5.51
CA LEU A 32 -2.14 -16.94 -5.00
C LEU A 32 -2.44 -15.86 -6.03
N ASP A 33 -2.86 -16.34 -7.20
CA ASP A 33 -3.80 -15.61 -8.03
C ASP A 33 -5.16 -15.65 -7.31
N CYS A 34 -5.59 -14.52 -6.77
CA CYS A 34 -6.93 -14.35 -6.26
C CYS A 34 -7.43 -12.96 -6.65
N ALA A 35 -7.68 -12.79 -7.95
CA ALA A 35 -8.62 -11.80 -8.44
C ALA A 35 -10.05 -12.32 -8.22
N SER A 36 -10.59 -12.12 -7.03
CA SER A 36 -12.04 -12.11 -6.81
C SER A 36 -12.40 -10.84 -6.06
N ASP A 37 -12.69 -9.78 -6.83
CA ASP A 37 -13.19 -8.50 -6.35
C ASP A 37 -14.64 -8.67 -5.84
N THR A 38 -14.77 -8.87 -4.54
CA THR A 38 -15.96 -8.41 -3.80
C THR A 38 -15.56 -7.17 -3.01
N ASP A 39 -16.13 -6.05 -3.41
CA ASP A 39 -15.99 -4.74 -2.77
C ASP A 39 -16.58 -4.78 -1.35
N THR A 40 -15.77 -5.22 -0.38
CA THR A 40 -16.16 -5.32 1.03
C THR A 40 -15.20 -4.57 1.93
N GLY A 41 -14.98 -3.27 1.69
CA GLY A 41 -14.51 -2.33 2.73
C GLY A 41 -13.15 -2.60 3.40
N GLU A 42 -12.47 -3.71 3.11
CA GLU A 42 -11.10 -3.97 3.51
C GLU A 42 -10.23 -2.91 2.85
N ALA A 43 -9.17 -2.53 3.55
CA ALA A 43 -8.04 -1.89 2.90
C ALA A 43 -7.71 -2.67 1.62
N ASP A 44 -7.28 -2.01 0.54
CA ASP A 44 -6.62 -2.72 -0.55
C ASP A 44 -5.33 -3.30 0.03
N SER A 45 -5.45 -4.46 0.69
CA SER A 45 -4.45 -5.05 1.59
C SER A 45 -3.14 -5.30 0.84
N ASN A 46 -3.23 -5.47 -0.47
CA ASN A 46 -2.13 -5.54 -1.41
C ASN A 46 -1.32 -4.23 -1.50
N ILE A 47 -1.95 -3.05 -1.52
CA ILE A 47 -1.25 -1.75 -1.51
C ILE A 47 -0.44 -1.62 -0.23
N ILE A 48 -1.08 -1.81 0.94
CA ILE A 48 -0.39 -1.61 2.22
C ILE A 48 0.69 -2.66 2.46
N LYS A 49 0.45 -3.92 2.07
CA LYS A 49 1.46 -4.97 2.13
C LYS A 49 2.66 -4.65 1.23
N ALA A 50 2.42 -4.19 0.00
CA ALA A 50 3.49 -3.78 -0.91
C ALA A 50 4.25 -2.56 -0.39
N ALA A 51 3.54 -1.54 0.10
CA ALA A 51 4.12 -0.35 0.70
C ALA A 51 5.06 -0.70 1.86
N LYS A 52 4.59 -1.52 2.81
CA LYS A 52 5.37 -1.99 3.96
C LYS A 52 6.55 -2.90 3.58
N SER A 53 6.44 -3.65 2.47
CA SER A 53 7.55 -4.48 1.98
C SER A 53 8.77 -3.67 1.51
N MET A 54 8.60 -2.36 1.32
CA MET A 54 9.66 -1.42 0.92
C MET A 54 10.22 -0.60 2.08
N THR A 55 9.78 -0.80 3.32
CA THR A 55 10.31 -0.09 4.50
C THR A 55 11.83 -0.20 4.59
N GLY A 56 12.51 0.93 4.79
CA GLY A 56 13.97 1.02 4.88
C GLY A 56 14.72 1.10 3.53
N TYR A 57 14.02 0.93 2.40
CA TYR A 57 14.45 1.43 1.08
C TYR A 57 14.06 2.91 1.04
N PHE A 58 14.19 3.72 0.01
CA PHE A 58 15.24 3.87 -0.97
C PHE A 58 16.18 5.00 -0.47
N LYS A 59 17.07 5.51 -1.32
CA LYS A 59 17.64 6.86 -1.12
C LYS A 59 16.62 7.90 -1.57
N TYR A 60 16.55 9.04 -0.87
CA TYR A 60 15.70 10.15 -1.29
C TYR A 60 16.42 11.08 -2.26
N ASP A 61 15.87 11.24 -3.46
CA ASP A 61 16.20 12.31 -4.39
C ASP A 61 15.06 12.52 -5.40
N GLN A 62 14.91 13.74 -5.91
CA GLN A 62 13.81 14.14 -6.79
C GLN A 62 14.12 13.81 -8.26
N VAL A 63 14.35 12.52 -8.55
CA VAL A 63 14.71 11.99 -9.87
C VAL A 63 13.70 10.96 -10.34
N HIS A 64 13.04 11.20 -11.49
CA HIS A 64 11.94 10.37 -12.00
C HIS A 64 12.13 9.84 -13.43
N PRO A 65 12.18 8.51 -13.61
CA PRO A 65 12.68 7.52 -12.65
C PRO A 65 14.22 7.61 -12.58
N SER A 66 14.79 7.35 -11.41
CA SER A 66 16.25 7.18 -11.30
C SER A 66 16.72 5.92 -12.03
N PRO A 67 17.85 5.97 -12.78
CA PRO A 67 18.43 4.79 -13.42
C PRO A 67 18.81 3.65 -12.45
N ASP A 68 19.12 3.98 -11.20
CA ASP A 68 19.57 3.00 -10.19
C ASP A 68 18.42 2.19 -9.54
N LEU A 69 17.16 2.48 -9.88
CA LEU A 69 16.00 1.65 -9.54
C LEU A 69 15.98 0.33 -10.31
N GLY A 70 16.77 0.21 -11.39
CA GLY A 70 16.82 -0.97 -12.25
C GLY A 70 15.75 -0.95 -13.34
N ASN A 71 15.78 -1.99 -14.19
CA ASN A 71 14.91 -2.06 -15.37
C ASN A 71 13.50 -2.60 -15.07
N ASP A 72 13.34 -3.36 -13.98
CA ASP A 72 12.03 -3.85 -13.53
C ASP A 72 11.51 -3.00 -12.37
N LEU A 73 10.66 -2.01 -12.68
CA LEU A 73 10.07 -1.13 -11.68
C LEU A 73 8.94 -1.77 -10.86
N LYS A 74 8.58 -3.05 -11.09
CA LYS A 74 7.75 -3.82 -10.14
C LYS A 74 8.60 -4.42 -9.02
N ASN A 75 9.89 -4.62 -9.26
CA ASN A 75 10.87 -5.15 -8.31
C ASN A 75 12.10 -4.23 -8.29
N PRO A 76 11.93 -2.95 -7.87
CA PRO A 76 13.00 -1.97 -7.92
C PRO A 76 14.16 -2.37 -7.00
N ASN A 77 15.36 -1.91 -7.34
CA ASN A 77 16.53 -2.06 -6.50
C ASN A 77 16.33 -1.33 -5.16
N LYS A 78 16.43 -2.08 -4.06
CA LYS A 78 16.26 -1.63 -2.67
C LYS A 78 17.12 -0.42 -2.29
N THR A 79 18.28 -0.27 -2.93
CA THR A 79 19.23 0.83 -2.68
C THR A 79 19.18 1.93 -3.75
N GLY A 80 18.24 1.82 -4.69
CA GLY A 80 17.99 2.83 -5.71
C GLY A 80 17.46 4.13 -5.12
N THR A 81 17.13 5.06 -6.00
CA THR A 81 16.79 6.44 -5.65
C THR A 81 15.40 6.79 -6.17
N THR A 82 14.58 7.40 -5.31
CA THR A 82 13.24 7.89 -5.64
C THR A 82 12.83 8.95 -4.62
N ASP A 83 11.69 9.61 -4.83
CA ASP A 83 11.08 10.52 -3.86
C ASP A 83 9.71 10.02 -3.39
N CYS A 84 8.95 10.88 -2.70
CA CYS A 84 7.62 10.61 -2.19
C CYS A 84 6.63 10.15 -3.29
N SER A 85 6.57 10.87 -4.41
CA SER A 85 5.66 10.56 -5.52
C SER A 85 6.11 9.37 -6.36
N GLY A 86 7.43 9.17 -6.48
CA GLY A 86 8.00 7.99 -7.12
C GLY A 86 7.81 6.74 -6.27
N TYR A 87 7.87 6.82 -4.94
CA TYR A 87 7.53 5.73 -4.04
C TYR A 87 6.06 5.30 -4.21
N VAL A 88 5.13 6.25 -4.22
CA VAL A 88 3.72 5.97 -4.51
C VAL A 88 3.56 5.29 -5.87
N TRP A 89 4.25 5.78 -6.91
CA TRP A 89 4.25 5.15 -8.23
C TRP A 89 4.71 3.69 -8.18
N LEU A 90 5.83 3.40 -7.50
CA LEU A 90 6.41 2.06 -7.42
C LEU A 90 5.46 1.08 -6.73
N VAL A 91 4.82 1.49 -5.65
CA VAL A 91 3.83 0.66 -4.95
C VAL A 91 2.64 0.37 -5.86
N LEU A 92 2.04 1.40 -6.48
CA LEU A 92 0.89 1.22 -7.37
C LEU A 92 1.21 0.38 -8.61
N ASN A 93 2.39 0.57 -9.20
CA ASN A 93 2.87 -0.23 -10.32
C ASN A 93 3.05 -1.70 -9.94
N LYS A 94 3.60 -1.95 -8.74
CA LYS A 94 3.79 -3.31 -8.20
C LYS A 94 2.46 -4.01 -7.92
N THR A 95 1.44 -3.28 -7.48
CA THR A 95 0.12 -3.82 -7.15
C THR A 95 -0.87 -3.80 -8.30
N GLY A 96 -0.45 -3.39 -9.49
CA GLY A 96 -1.27 -3.50 -10.70
C GLY A 96 -2.27 -2.36 -10.89
N PHE A 97 -2.16 -1.24 -10.17
CA PHE A 97 -2.99 -0.06 -10.38
C PHE A 97 -2.53 0.76 -11.58
N LYS A 98 -3.42 1.63 -12.10
CA LYS A 98 -3.06 2.55 -13.17
C LYS A 98 -2.05 3.57 -12.64
N VAL A 99 -1.00 3.77 -13.40
CA VAL A 99 0.04 4.77 -13.15
C VAL A 99 0.50 5.35 -14.48
N PRO A 100 0.96 6.61 -14.52
CA PRO A 100 1.50 7.19 -15.75
C PRO A 100 2.76 6.46 -16.19
N GLN A 101 3.01 6.45 -17.51
CA GLN A 101 4.17 5.76 -18.07
C GLN A 101 5.47 6.32 -17.47
N ARG A 102 6.40 5.43 -17.11
CA ARG A 102 7.76 5.77 -16.64
C ARG A 102 7.79 6.88 -15.57
N MET A 103 6.92 6.82 -14.55
CA MET A 103 6.95 7.76 -13.42
C MET A 103 6.82 9.23 -13.82
N GLN A 104 6.06 9.55 -14.88
CA GLN A 104 5.87 10.92 -15.39
C GLN A 104 4.99 11.84 -14.51
N TRP A 105 4.75 11.49 -13.25
CA TRP A 105 4.04 12.36 -12.32
C TRP A 105 4.93 12.86 -11.19
N PHE A 106 4.49 13.94 -10.56
CA PHE A 106 4.97 14.42 -9.28
C PHE A 106 3.76 14.84 -8.45
N THR A 107 3.95 15.26 -7.21
CA THR A 107 2.88 15.62 -6.27
C THR A 107 1.86 16.64 -6.81
N GLY A 108 2.30 17.62 -7.61
CA GLY A 108 1.43 18.55 -8.31
C GLY A 108 0.48 17.87 -9.31
N SER A 109 1.02 17.07 -10.23
CA SER A 109 0.20 16.40 -11.24
C SER A 109 -0.68 15.29 -10.66
N MET A 110 -0.31 14.68 -9.53
CA MET A 110 -1.17 13.77 -8.79
C MET A 110 -2.46 14.46 -8.31
N VAL A 111 -2.37 15.71 -7.80
CA VAL A 111 -3.56 16.48 -7.42
C VAL A 111 -4.40 16.87 -8.64
N SER A 112 -3.75 17.31 -9.72
CA SER A 112 -4.45 17.64 -10.97
C SER A 112 -5.25 16.46 -11.52
N ASP A 113 -4.66 15.26 -11.52
CA ASP A 113 -5.35 14.05 -11.95
C ASP A 113 -6.49 13.68 -10.99
N ALA A 114 -6.24 13.69 -9.67
CA ALA A 114 -7.23 13.36 -8.65
C ALA A 114 -8.49 14.24 -8.69
N LYS A 115 -8.34 15.51 -9.06
CA LYS A 115 -9.44 16.48 -9.17
C LYS A 115 -10.04 16.58 -10.57
N GLY A 116 -9.31 16.15 -11.60
CA GLY A 116 -9.66 16.35 -13.01
C GLY A 116 -10.04 15.05 -13.70
N GLU A 117 -9.14 14.57 -14.57
CA GLU A 117 -9.40 13.47 -15.52
C GLU A 117 -9.58 12.09 -14.84
N HIS A 118 -9.14 11.96 -13.59
CA HIS A 118 -9.20 10.73 -12.80
C HIS A 118 -8.61 9.50 -13.53
N GLN A 119 -7.53 9.69 -14.28
CA GLN A 119 -6.92 8.60 -15.05
C GLN A 119 -6.21 7.59 -14.14
N TYR A 120 -5.63 8.07 -13.04
CA TYR A 120 -4.81 7.29 -12.12
C TYR A 120 -5.28 7.39 -10.67
N LEU A 121 -5.80 8.55 -10.28
CA LEU A 121 -6.23 8.90 -8.93
C LEU A 121 -7.61 9.56 -8.98
N LYS A 122 -8.42 9.36 -7.95
CA LYS A 122 -9.70 10.03 -7.79
C LYS A 122 -9.83 10.62 -6.40
N GLU A 123 -10.14 11.91 -6.29
CA GLU A 123 -10.35 12.56 -4.99
C GLU A 123 -11.47 11.87 -4.19
N VAL A 124 -11.23 11.68 -2.90
CA VAL A 124 -12.17 11.12 -1.93
C VAL A 124 -12.38 12.06 -0.77
N LYS A 125 -13.56 11.99 -0.15
CA LYS A 125 -13.86 12.78 1.04
C LYS A 125 -13.10 12.22 2.25
N PRO A 126 -12.76 13.06 3.24
CA PRO A 126 -12.17 12.61 4.50
C PRO A 126 -12.94 11.48 5.21
N SER A 127 -14.27 11.45 5.11
CA SER A 127 -15.10 10.39 5.70
C SER A 127 -14.95 9.03 5.03
N ASP A 128 -14.52 9.02 3.76
CA ASP A 128 -14.47 7.83 2.91
C ASP A 128 -13.03 7.35 2.72
N ALA A 129 -12.06 8.13 3.21
CA ALA A 129 -10.64 7.85 3.10
C ALA A 129 -10.23 6.74 4.08
N LYS A 130 -9.57 5.71 3.52
CA LYS A 130 -9.21 4.48 4.21
C LYS A 130 -7.79 4.03 3.86
N ALA A 131 -7.35 2.97 4.52
CA ALA A 131 -6.06 2.35 4.24
C ALA A 131 -5.96 1.95 2.75
N GLY A 132 -4.86 2.36 2.11
CA GLY A 132 -4.61 2.20 0.68
C GLY A 132 -4.88 3.45 -0.15
N ASP A 133 -5.66 4.41 0.37
CA ASP A 133 -5.78 5.74 -0.22
C ASP A 133 -4.48 6.54 0.02
N ILE A 134 -4.33 7.64 -0.72
CA ILE A 134 -3.15 8.49 -0.72
C ILE A 134 -3.52 9.86 -0.15
N VAL A 135 -2.69 10.39 0.73
CA VAL A 135 -2.75 11.81 1.13
C VAL A 135 -1.68 12.58 0.37
N ILE A 136 -2.09 13.69 -0.26
CA ILE A 136 -1.25 14.57 -1.04
C ILE A 136 -1.39 15.98 -0.48
N VAL A 137 -0.29 16.69 -0.26
CA VAL A 137 -0.31 18.10 0.17
C VAL A 137 0.58 18.91 -0.74
N ASN A 138 0.03 19.99 -1.31
CA ASN A 138 0.76 20.91 -2.16
C ASN A 138 0.65 22.34 -1.65
N GLN A 139 1.77 23.05 -1.65
CA GLN A 139 1.84 24.50 -1.67
C GLN A 139 2.13 24.95 -3.10
N GLY A 140 1.38 25.93 -3.60
CA GLY A 140 1.51 26.37 -4.99
C GLY A 140 1.40 25.21 -5.98
N ALA A 141 2.37 25.07 -6.88
CA ALA A 141 2.37 24.02 -7.91
C ALA A 141 2.71 22.61 -7.38
N GLY A 142 3.12 22.46 -6.11
CA GLY A 142 3.42 21.15 -5.53
C GLY A 142 4.69 20.49 -6.04
N ALA A 143 5.66 21.27 -6.55
CA ALA A 143 6.94 20.74 -7.03
C ALA A 143 8.04 20.82 -5.96
N GLY A 144 8.93 19.83 -5.94
CA GLY A 144 10.02 19.74 -4.98
C GLY A 144 9.52 19.78 -3.54
N ASN A 145 10.15 20.61 -2.70
CA ASN A 145 9.77 20.76 -1.28
C ASN A 145 8.38 21.38 -1.05
N ASN A 146 7.71 21.84 -2.10
CA ASN A 146 6.35 22.38 -2.00
C ASN A 146 5.27 21.30 -2.13
N GLY A 147 5.64 20.03 -2.32
CA GLY A 147 4.70 18.93 -2.41
C GLY A 147 5.16 17.72 -1.62
N HIS A 148 4.21 16.99 -1.03
CA HIS A 148 4.49 15.70 -0.42
C HIS A 148 3.31 14.76 -0.55
N THR A 149 3.57 13.46 -0.52
CA THR A 149 2.54 12.42 -0.65
C THR A 149 2.90 11.15 0.11
N ALA A 150 1.89 10.44 0.58
CA ALA A 150 2.03 9.22 1.37
C ALA A 150 0.80 8.32 1.25
N PHE A 151 0.96 7.02 1.51
CA PHE A 151 -0.18 6.13 1.66
C PHE A 151 -0.74 6.23 3.08
N ILE A 152 -2.06 6.27 3.18
CA ILE A 152 -2.81 6.17 4.42
C ILE A 152 -2.83 4.68 4.83
N THR A 153 -2.51 4.36 6.08
CA THR A 153 -2.44 2.96 6.57
C THR A 153 -3.59 2.55 7.48
N GLU A 154 -4.54 3.44 7.73
CA GLU A 154 -5.72 3.23 8.56
C GLU A 154 -6.90 4.13 8.09
N SER A 155 -8.00 4.20 8.83
CA SER A 155 -9.06 5.19 8.54
C SER A 155 -8.56 6.62 8.76
N TRP A 156 -9.01 7.57 7.94
CA TRP A 156 -8.60 8.97 8.09
C TRP A 156 -9.20 9.63 9.34
N HIS A 157 -8.35 10.27 10.14
CA HIS A 157 -8.74 11.07 11.32
C HIS A 157 -7.85 12.32 11.50
N GLY A 158 -7.41 12.89 10.37
CA GLY A 158 -6.65 14.14 10.36
C GLY A 158 -5.19 13.96 10.76
N LYS A 159 -4.63 14.91 11.53
CA LYS A 159 -3.18 14.98 11.84
C LYS A 159 -2.61 13.74 12.53
N GLN A 160 -3.44 12.93 13.18
CA GLN A 160 -2.99 11.72 13.86
C GLN A 160 -2.97 10.48 12.97
N THR A 161 -3.51 10.57 11.75
CA THR A 161 -3.61 9.44 10.81
C THR A 161 -2.23 8.86 10.54
N LYS A 162 -2.09 7.54 10.73
CA LYS A 162 -0.90 6.80 10.36
C LYS A 162 -0.77 6.71 8.85
N ILE A 163 0.47 6.85 8.41
CA ILE A 163 0.86 6.83 7.01
C ILE A 163 2.12 5.99 6.83
N ILE A 164 2.40 5.63 5.59
CA ILE A 164 3.71 5.15 5.15
C ILE A 164 4.16 5.99 3.96
N GLU A 165 5.38 6.47 4.03
CA GLU A 165 5.89 7.54 3.18
C GLU A 165 7.38 7.38 2.90
N GLN A 166 7.93 8.25 2.07
CA GLN A 166 9.36 8.48 1.96
C GLN A 166 9.61 9.99 1.85
N GLY A 167 10.52 10.56 2.65
CA GLY A 167 10.97 11.96 2.53
C GLY A 167 10.30 12.96 3.47
N GLY A 168 9.36 12.52 4.32
CA GLY A 168 8.74 13.38 5.33
C GLY A 168 9.60 13.47 6.59
N THR A 169 9.53 12.45 7.45
CA THR A 169 10.37 12.38 8.67
C THR A 169 11.68 11.63 8.50
N ASP A 170 11.81 10.80 7.47
CA ASP A 170 13.04 10.08 7.12
C ASP A 170 13.25 10.15 5.59
N SER A 171 14.51 10.07 5.17
CA SER A 171 14.91 9.89 3.77
C SER A 171 14.50 8.53 3.19
N LYS A 172 14.36 7.52 4.05
CA LYS A 172 13.93 6.18 3.69
C LYS A 172 12.42 6.04 3.88
N VAL A 173 11.86 5.03 3.24
CA VAL A 173 10.50 4.56 3.41
C VAL A 173 10.30 4.21 4.89
N ASN A 174 9.39 4.94 5.53
CA ASN A 174 9.13 4.82 6.95
C ASN A 174 7.62 4.96 7.22
N GLU A 175 7.19 4.38 8.34
CA GLU A 175 5.88 4.70 8.91
C GLU A 175 5.94 6.02 9.67
N GLY A 176 4.84 6.75 9.67
CA GLY A 176 4.76 8.07 10.28
C GLY A 176 3.33 8.48 10.61
N ARG A 177 3.16 9.75 10.97
CA ARG A 177 1.86 10.38 11.17
C ARG A 177 1.75 11.58 10.24
N PHE A 178 0.60 11.71 9.58
CA PHE A 178 0.32 12.80 8.65
C PHE A 178 0.73 14.17 9.21
N GLY A 179 0.32 14.51 10.43
CA GLY A 179 0.60 15.81 11.04
C GLY A 179 2.08 16.13 11.20
N THR A 180 2.90 15.12 11.53
CA THR A 180 4.34 15.30 11.75
C THR A 180 5.08 15.34 10.42
N SER A 181 4.79 14.35 9.56
CA SER A 181 5.44 14.16 8.27
C SER A 181 5.18 15.28 7.27
N PHE A 182 4.04 15.96 7.38
CA PHE A 182 3.65 17.07 6.49
C PHE A 182 3.78 18.43 7.18
N SER A 183 4.39 18.50 8.37
CA SER A 183 4.34 19.69 9.24
C SER A 183 4.75 21.00 8.56
N SER A 184 5.75 20.98 7.67
CA SER A 184 6.19 22.14 6.89
C SER A 184 5.16 22.63 5.87
N LEU A 185 4.35 21.73 5.32
CA LEU A 185 3.34 22.01 4.28
C LEU A 185 1.98 22.39 4.85
N LEU A 186 1.67 21.96 6.08
CA LEU A 186 0.35 22.18 6.70
C LEU A 186 0.06 23.65 7.01
N ASN A 187 1.06 24.54 6.94
CA ASN A 187 0.85 25.98 7.04
C ASN A 187 0.55 26.58 5.65
N GLY A 188 -0.66 26.33 5.15
CA GLY A 188 -1.15 26.90 3.88
C GLY A 188 -1.09 25.98 2.67
N GLY A 189 -0.70 24.71 2.83
CA GLY A 189 -0.81 23.69 1.79
C GLY A 189 -2.22 23.09 1.72
N ASP A 190 -2.64 22.76 0.51
CA ASP A 190 -3.93 22.11 0.24
C ASP A 190 -3.81 20.60 0.43
N VAL A 191 -4.65 20.05 1.32
CA VAL A 191 -4.71 18.60 1.57
C VAL A 191 -5.74 17.96 0.63
N VAL A 192 -5.30 16.97 -0.12
CA VAL A 192 -6.13 16.16 -1.02
C VAL A 192 -5.97 14.69 -0.63
N LEU A 193 -7.10 13.99 -0.50
CA LEU A 193 -7.14 12.55 -0.28
C LEU A 193 -7.58 11.91 -1.58
N ALA A 194 -6.86 10.91 -2.07
CA ALA A 194 -7.10 10.32 -3.37
C ALA A 194 -7.06 8.79 -3.33
N ARG A 195 -7.99 8.16 -4.05
CA ARG A 195 -8.06 6.72 -4.24
C ARG A 195 -7.39 6.33 -5.57
N PRO A 196 -6.46 5.36 -5.58
CA PRO A 196 -5.90 4.81 -6.80
C PRO A 196 -6.96 4.15 -7.70
N VAL A 197 -6.79 4.28 -9.01
CA VAL A 197 -7.68 3.67 -10.02
C VAL A 197 -7.13 2.31 -10.45
N LYS A 198 -7.95 1.25 -10.33
CA LYS A 198 -7.61 -0.09 -10.80
C LYS A 198 -7.46 -0.14 -12.33
N LYS A 199 -6.63 -1.05 -12.84
CA LYS A 199 -6.42 -1.25 -14.29
C LYS A 199 -7.68 -1.74 -14.98
#